data_AF-A0A554G9R1-F1
#
_entry.id   AF-A0A554G9R1-F1
#
_cell.length_a   1.000
_cell.length_b   1.000
_cell.length_c   1.000
_cell.angle_alpha   90.00
_cell.angle_beta   90.00
_cell.angle_gamma   90.00
#
_symmetry.space_group_name_H-M   'P 1'
#
loop_
_entity.id
_entity.type
_entity.pdbx_description
1 polymer ?
#
loop_
_entity_poly.entity_id
_entity_poly.type
_entity_poly.pdbx_seq_one_letter_code
_entity_poly.pdbx_strand_id
1 'polypeptide(L)' 'MSHPPFQQALTEAELDRLTGFLDAIGSPAMNIEMLDGYFAALICGPEMVPPSEYLPQI' A
#
# COMPACT_ATOMS: atom_id res chain seq x y z
N MET A 1 22.11 -16.45 -5.35
CA MET A 1 21.78 -15.06 -4.93
C MET A 1 20.43 -15.12 -4.27
N SER A 2 20.39 -14.98 -2.94
CA SER A 2 19.17 -15.01 -2.15
C SER A 2 18.36 -13.76 -2.48
N HIS A 3 17.17 -13.90 -3.05
CA HIS A 3 16.25 -12.78 -3.20
C HIS A 3 15.94 -12.22 -1.80
N PRO A 4 15.91 -10.89 -1.60
CA PRO A 4 15.52 -10.33 -0.32
C PRO A 4 14.05 -10.67 -0.03
N PRO A 5 13.64 -10.78 1.25
CA PRO A 5 12.32 -11.29 1.68
C PRO A 5 11.10 -10.44 1.24
N PHE A 6 11.30 -9.38 0.45
CA PHE A 6 10.26 -8.44 -0.01
C PHE A 6 9.36 -8.96 -1.14
N GLN A 7 9.46 -10.24 -1.53
CA GLN A 7 8.62 -10.84 -2.57
C GLN A 7 7.42 -11.64 -2.05
N GLN A 8 7.27 -11.75 -0.72
CA GLN A 8 6.12 -12.45 -0.16
C GLN A 8 4.96 -11.48 0.05
N ALA A 9 3.79 -11.81 -0.51
CA ALA A 9 2.55 -11.12 -0.19
C ALA A 9 2.25 -11.23 1.31
N LEU A 10 1.57 -10.22 1.86
CA LEU A 10 1.04 -10.30 3.21
C LEU A 10 0.09 -11.49 3.33
N THR A 11 0.16 -12.19 4.44
CA THR A 11 -0.85 -13.19 4.80
C THR A 11 -2.19 -12.51 5.09
N GLU A 12 -3.29 -13.28 5.04
CA GLU A 12 -4.63 -12.78 5.37
C GLU A 12 -4.68 -12.15 6.77
N ALA A 13 -4.04 -12.79 7.77
CA ALA A 13 -3.98 -12.25 9.13
C ALA A 13 -3.16 -10.95 9.23
N GLU A 14 -2.15 -10.77 8.39
CA GLU A 14 -1.37 -9.53 8.33
C GLU A 14 -2.16 -8.41 7.62
N LEU A 15 -2.94 -8.76 6.58
CA LEU A 15 -3.87 -7.85 5.94
C LEU A 15 -4.95 -7.40 6.92
N ASP A 16 -5.60 -8.32 7.64
CA ASP A 16 -6.62 -7.98 8.65
C ASP A 16 -6.07 -7.04 9.72
N ARG A 17 -4.84 -7.29 10.19
CA ARG A 17 -4.15 -6.42 11.13
C ARG A 17 -3.90 -5.02 10.55
N LEU A 18 -3.50 -4.94 9.29
CA LEU A 18 -3.26 -3.67 8.61
C LEU A 18 -4.56 -2.90 8.40
N THR A 19 -5.64 -3.58 7.99
CA THR A 19 -6.98 -3.00 7.87
C THR A 19 -7.42 -2.36 9.19
N GLY A 20 -7.36 -3.11 10.29
CA GLY A 20 -7.72 -2.58 11.61
C GLY A 20 -6.83 -1.42 12.07
N PHE A 21 -5.57 -1.39 11.67
CA PHE A 21 -4.67 -0.26 11.93
C PHE A 21 -5.08 1.00 11.16
N LEU A 22 -5.33 0.88 9.85
CA LEU A 22 -5.75 2.01 9.00
C LEU A 22 -7.12 2.55 9.44
N ASP A 23 -8.06 1.66 9.74
CA ASP A 23 -9.40 2.03 10.22
C ASP A 23 -9.34 2.79 11.56
N ALA A 24 -8.39 2.43 12.44
CA ALA A 24 -8.20 3.11 13.72
C ALA A 24 -7.60 4.52 13.57
N ILE A 25 -6.84 4.79 12.51
CA ILE A 25 -6.39 6.16 12.17
C ILE A 25 -7.59 6.98 11.68
N GLY A 26 -8.42 6.36 10.83
CA GLY A 26 -9.57 7.02 10.21
C GLY A 26 -9.17 8.15 9.27
N SER A 27 -10.11 9.04 8.95
CA SER A 27 -9.84 10.16 8.03
C SER A 27 -8.73 11.06 8.59
N PRO A 28 -7.67 11.38 7.81
CA PRO A 28 -7.62 11.33 6.34
C PRO A 28 -6.91 10.10 5.73
N ALA A 29 -6.59 9.07 6.50
CA ALA A 29 -5.87 7.90 5.98
C ALA A 29 -6.71 7.13 4.95
N MET A 30 -6.04 6.60 3.92
CA MET A 30 -6.63 5.61 3.03
C MET A 30 -6.90 4.31 3.79
N ASN A 31 -8.04 3.66 3.51
CA ASN A 31 -8.25 2.28 3.96
C ASN A 31 -7.46 1.29 3.07
N ILE A 32 -7.50 0.01 3.42
CA ILE A 32 -6.69 -1.00 2.75
C ILE A 32 -7.05 -1.14 1.25
N GLU A 33 -8.34 -1.05 0.90
CA GLU A 33 -8.80 -1.18 -0.48
C GLU A 33 -8.39 0.02 -1.35
N MET A 34 -8.46 1.24 -0.78
CA MET A 34 -7.99 2.45 -1.45
C MET A 34 -6.47 2.41 -1.66
N LEU A 35 -5.71 1.95 -0.65
CA LEU A 35 -4.26 1.85 -0.73
C LEU A 35 -3.81 0.82 -1.77
N ASP A 36 -4.48 -0.35 -1.83
CA ASP A 36 -4.22 -1.38 -2.84
C ASP A 36 -4.47 -0.84 -4.26
N GLY A 37 -5.62 -0.21 -4.48
CA GLY A 37 -5.94 0.41 -5.77
C GLY A 37 -4.98 1.53 -6.15
N TYR A 38 -4.54 2.34 -5.18
CA TYR A 38 -3.58 3.41 -5.41
C TYR A 38 -2.21 2.86 -5.83
N PHE A 39 -1.68 1.86 -5.13
CA PHE A 39 -0.42 1.21 -5.52
C PHE A 39 -0.52 0.48 -6.85
N ALA A 40 -1.64 -0.19 -7.13
CA ALA A 40 -1.88 -0.80 -8.43
C ALA A 40 -1.83 0.24 -9.56
N ALA A 41 -2.43 1.42 -9.36
CA ALA A 41 -2.39 2.52 -10.33
C ALA A 41 -0.97 3.08 -10.52
N LEU A 42 -0.19 3.26 -9.45
CA LEU A 42 1.21 3.73 -9.54
C LEU A 42 2.10 2.73 -10.31
N ILE A 43 1.87 1.43 -10.15
CA ILE A 43 2.67 0.38 -10.79
C ILE A 43 2.26 0.18 -12.26
N CYS A 44 0.95 0.17 -12.54
CA CYS A 44 0.42 -0.06 -13.88
C CYS A 44 0.43 1.20 -14.75
N GLY A 45 0.68 2.37 -14.17
CA GLY A 45 0.70 3.65 -14.87
C GLY A 45 1.77 3.70 -15.97
N PRO A 46 1.53 4.45 -17.06
CA PRO A 46 2.49 4.57 -18.16
C PRO A 46 3.73 5.40 -17.78
N GLU A 47 3.64 6.21 -16.73
CA GLU A 47 4.68 7.10 -16.24
C GLU A 47 5.03 6.77 -14.79
N MET A 48 6.32 6.88 -14.46
CA MET A 48 6.80 6.70 -13.09
C MET A 48 6.49 7.95 -12.27
N VAL A 49 5.78 7.76 -11.15
CA VAL A 49 5.45 8.83 -10.20
C VAL A 49 6.49 8.82 -9.07
N PRO A 50 7.17 9.94 -8.78
CA PRO A 50 8.18 9.99 -7.74
C PRO A 50 7.57 9.93 -6.32
N PRO A 51 8.30 9.40 -5.32
CA PRO A 51 7.83 9.34 -3.93
C PRO A 51 7.41 10.69 -3.34
N SER A 52 8.06 11.79 -3.76
CA SER A 52 7.69 13.14 -3.33
C SER A 52 6.26 13.53 -3.73
N GLU A 53 5.70 12.88 -4.75
CA GLU A 53 4.36 13.14 -5.26
C GLU A 53 3.33 12.17 -4.68
N TYR A 54 3.65 10.87 -4.62
CA TYR A 54 2.68 9.87 -4.18
C TYR A 54 2.59 9.68 -2.66
N LEU A 55 3.70 9.87 -1.91
CA LEU A 55 3.71 9.64 -0.46
C LEU A 55 2.82 10.61 0.34
N PRO A 56 2.70 11.91 0.00
CA PRO A 56 1.81 12.83 0.73
C PRO A 56 0.31 12.48 0.67
N GLN A 57 -0.08 11.54 -0.18
CA GLN A 57 -1.47 11.10 -0.33
C GLN A 57 -1.85 9.94 0.60
N ILE A 58 -0.87 9.29 1.24
CA ILE A 58 -1.03 8.09 2.09
C ILE A 58 -0.91 8.51 3.55
#